data_AF-A0A8D8FL91-F1
#
_entry.id   AF-A0A8D8FL91-F1
#
_cell.length_a   1.000
_cell.length_b   1.000
_cell.length_c   1.000
_cell.angle_alpha   90.00
_cell.angle_beta   90.00
_cell.angle_gamma   90.00
#
_symmetry.space_group_name_H-M   'P 1'
#
loop_
_entity.id
_entity.type
_entity.pdbx_description
1 polymer ?
#
loop_
_entity_poly.entity_id
_entity_poly.type
_entity_poly.pdbx_seq_one_letter_code
_entity_poly.pdbx_strand_id
1 'polypeptide(L)'
;SFSNLISYCSALTPKFHQFLKTFSTITPPNHLQWTNRLDLLNNVLSQRSCTLTNLLVLTSIVEYSLGNLFLTQTGGITPPHLLRDLLMADTLTNLLGETTIFLLRVLLGSPNGINLRNLVWHGFPSEGDVSWLYRNFLVDMLNSIGGKLEELEFVVEFRSCLQDSKLLVGKMNLPLFDVSLLEDVVTSSSEIQRAGWLRSIALYKEEQFYCCVCMVLPQLEMFLRILYGGLYGRDFRAKIDQYYIIMDTIFEEFEAVTEARNRMHDYFRIDLLEAMYDLLSAIRGPRLRDKLSHGELQST
;
A
#
# COMPACT_ATOMS: atom_id res chain seq x y z
N SER A 1 33.56 -0.81 0.02
CA SER A 1 32.54 -1.89 0.04
C SER A 1 31.10 -1.40 0.22
N PHE A 2 30.78 -0.13 -0.05
CA PHE A 2 29.40 0.37 -0.24
C PHE A 2 29.24 0.98 -1.65
N SER A 3 30.30 1.65 -2.12
CA SER A 3 30.44 2.16 -3.49
C SER A 3 30.25 1.11 -4.59
N ASN A 4 30.80 -0.10 -4.40
CA ASN A 4 30.64 -1.20 -5.36
C ASN A 4 29.21 -1.74 -5.42
N LEU A 5 28.46 -1.70 -4.31
CA LEU A 5 27.08 -2.16 -4.27
C LEU A 5 26.15 -1.15 -4.95
N ILE A 6 26.35 0.15 -4.69
CA ILE A 6 25.62 1.23 -5.37
C ILE A 6 25.88 1.18 -6.88
N SER A 7 27.15 1.06 -7.30
CA SER A 7 27.49 0.93 -8.72
C SER A 7 26.86 -0.29 -9.39
N TYR A 8 26.80 -1.43 -8.69
CA TYR A 8 26.16 -2.64 -9.17
C TYR A 8 24.63 -2.49 -9.29
N CYS A 9 23.97 -1.91 -8.28
CA CYS A 9 22.54 -1.60 -8.32
C CYS A 9 22.19 -0.60 -9.43
N SER A 10 22.98 0.46 -9.59
CA SER A 10 22.82 1.44 -10.68
C SER A 10 23.00 0.83 -12.06
N ALA A 11 23.85 -0.20 -12.20
CA ALA A 11 24.00 -0.94 -13.46
C ALA A 11 22.83 -1.92 -13.74
N LEU A 12 22.10 -2.33 -12.69
CA LEU A 12 20.93 -3.20 -12.78
C LEU A 12 19.63 -2.42 -13.05
N THR A 13 19.50 -1.18 -12.58
CA THR A 13 18.27 -0.37 -12.77
C THR A 13 17.86 -0.22 -14.25
N PRO A 14 18.76 0.12 -15.20
CA PRO A 14 18.41 0.18 -16.61
C PRO A 14 17.99 -1.19 -17.17
N LYS A 15 18.61 -2.27 -16.70
CA LYS A 15 18.31 -3.64 -17.13
C LYS A 15 16.94 -4.09 -16.61
N PHE A 16 16.61 -3.77 -15.36
CA PHE A 16 15.31 -4.08 -14.78
C PHE A 16 14.19 -3.26 -15.43
N HIS A 17 14.40 -1.97 -15.70
CA HIS A 17 13.45 -1.17 -16.44
C HIS A 17 13.25 -1.69 -17.88
N GLN A 18 14.33 -2.10 -18.56
CA GLN A 18 14.24 -2.74 -19.86
C GLN A 18 13.51 -4.08 -19.81
N PHE A 19 13.69 -4.86 -18.75
CA PHE A 19 12.91 -6.07 -18.47
C PHE A 19 11.42 -5.75 -18.27
N LEU A 20 11.07 -4.73 -17.48
CA LEU A 20 9.67 -4.31 -17.30
C LEU A 20 8.98 -3.94 -18.61
N LYS A 21 9.71 -3.41 -19.60
CA LYS A 21 9.14 -3.12 -20.93
C LYS A 21 8.66 -4.35 -21.68
N THR A 22 9.09 -5.56 -21.32
CA THR A 22 8.53 -6.79 -21.90
C THR A 22 7.10 -7.04 -21.44
N PHE A 23 6.64 -6.33 -20.40
CA PHE A 23 5.27 -6.36 -19.86
C PHE A 23 4.47 -5.13 -20.31
N SER A 24 4.73 -4.63 -21.53
CA SER A 24 3.99 -3.50 -22.12
C SER A 24 2.50 -3.82 -22.37
N THR A 25 2.17 -5.10 -22.45
CA THR A 25 0.80 -5.61 -22.52
C THR A 25 0.63 -6.69 -21.47
N ILE A 26 -0.55 -6.73 -20.86
CA ILE A 26 -0.90 -7.79 -19.91
C ILE A 26 -1.16 -9.06 -20.72
N THR A 27 -0.63 -10.18 -20.25
CA THR A 27 -1.09 -11.49 -20.69
C THR A 27 -2.58 -11.67 -20.36
N PRO A 28 -3.35 -12.46 -21.13
CA PRO A 28 -4.73 -12.77 -20.76
C PRO A 28 -4.79 -13.30 -19.32
N PRO A 29 -5.48 -12.60 -18.40
CA PRO A 29 -5.42 -12.87 -16.97
C PRO A 29 -6.34 -14.04 -16.59
N ASN A 30 -6.04 -15.22 -17.11
CA ASN A 30 -6.89 -16.40 -16.99
C ASN A 30 -6.74 -17.13 -15.66
N HIS A 31 -5.63 -16.90 -14.95
CA HIS A 31 -5.22 -17.66 -13.77
C HIS A 31 -5.22 -16.79 -12.51
N LEU A 32 -6.25 -15.96 -12.32
CA LEU A 32 -6.32 -15.03 -11.17
C LEU A 32 -7.25 -15.50 -10.04
N GLN A 33 -7.96 -16.62 -10.21
CA GLN A 33 -8.95 -17.10 -9.24
C GLN A 33 -8.34 -17.41 -7.87
N TRP A 34 -7.09 -17.89 -7.85
CA TRP A 34 -6.34 -18.23 -6.63
C TRP A 34 -6.12 -17.04 -5.68
N THR A 35 -6.30 -15.80 -6.14
CA THR A 35 -6.14 -14.60 -5.29
C THR A 35 -7.33 -14.38 -4.36
N ASN A 36 -8.50 -14.96 -4.67
CA ASN A 36 -9.78 -14.65 -4.03
C ASN A 36 -10.06 -13.14 -3.94
N ARG A 37 -9.68 -12.40 -4.99
CA ARG A 37 -9.80 -10.93 -5.12
C ARG A 37 -10.17 -10.48 -6.54
N LEU A 38 -10.92 -11.30 -7.26
CA LEU A 38 -11.31 -11.00 -8.65
C LEU A 38 -12.12 -9.72 -8.78
N ASP A 39 -12.94 -9.39 -7.78
CA ASP A 39 -13.68 -8.14 -7.67
C ASP A 39 -12.77 -6.91 -7.74
N LEU A 40 -11.68 -6.90 -6.96
CA LEU A 40 -10.69 -5.83 -6.97
C LEU A 40 -9.83 -5.85 -8.24
N LEU A 41 -9.43 -7.04 -8.70
CA LEU A 41 -8.65 -7.20 -9.93
C LEU A 41 -9.42 -6.72 -11.16
N ASN A 42 -10.70 -6.97 -11.25
CA ASN A 42 -11.54 -6.50 -12.35
C ASN A 42 -11.51 -4.97 -12.45
N ASN A 43 -11.52 -4.26 -11.32
CA ASN A 43 -11.37 -2.80 -11.30
C ASN A 43 -9.99 -2.38 -11.85
N VAL A 44 -8.92 -3.06 -11.44
CA VAL A 44 -7.55 -2.82 -11.95
C VAL A 44 -7.41 -3.14 -13.44
N LEU A 45 -8.05 -4.21 -13.91
CA LEU A 45 -8.02 -4.66 -15.30
C LEU A 45 -8.84 -3.77 -16.22
N SER A 46 -9.94 -3.18 -15.71
CA SER A 46 -10.78 -2.25 -16.47
C SER A 46 -10.11 -0.91 -16.79
N GLN A 47 -8.93 -0.63 -16.22
CA GLN A 47 -8.19 0.64 -16.36
C GLN A 47 -8.99 1.89 -15.99
N ARG A 48 -10.09 1.74 -15.23
CA ARG A 48 -10.88 2.87 -14.71
C ARG A 48 -10.12 3.71 -13.68
N SER A 49 -9.08 3.11 -13.10
CA SER A 49 -8.23 3.72 -12.07
C SER A 49 -6.84 4.07 -12.56
N CYS A 50 -6.29 5.15 -12.00
CA CYS A 50 -4.95 5.62 -12.33
C CYS A 50 -3.87 4.65 -11.82
N THR A 51 -2.63 4.84 -12.24
CA THR A 51 -1.55 3.90 -11.97
C THR A 51 -1.34 3.74 -10.47
N LEU A 52 -1.33 4.84 -9.72
CA LEU A 52 -1.09 4.80 -8.28
C LEU A 52 -2.19 4.03 -7.53
N THR A 53 -3.47 4.28 -7.85
CA THR A 53 -4.60 3.53 -7.27
C THR A 53 -4.49 2.04 -7.56
N ASN A 54 -4.16 1.67 -8.80
CA ASN A 54 -4.00 0.27 -9.18
C ASN A 54 -2.86 -0.40 -8.40
N LEU A 55 -1.75 0.30 -8.15
CA LEU A 55 -0.63 -0.24 -7.39
C LEU A 55 -0.94 -0.39 -5.90
N LEU A 56 -1.67 0.54 -5.29
CA LEU A 56 -2.15 0.39 -3.90
C LEU A 56 -3.00 -0.88 -3.75
N VAL A 57 -3.95 -1.08 -4.68
CA VAL A 57 -4.81 -2.27 -4.71
C VAL A 57 -3.98 -3.54 -4.98
N LEU A 58 -3.16 -3.57 -6.02
CA LEU A 58 -2.39 -4.75 -6.41
C LEU A 58 -1.39 -5.19 -5.34
N THR A 59 -0.68 -4.25 -4.70
CA THR A 59 0.27 -4.59 -3.63
C THR A 59 -0.43 -5.25 -2.44
N SER A 60 -1.64 -4.80 -2.11
CA SER A 60 -2.47 -5.41 -1.07
C SER A 60 -2.96 -6.80 -1.46
N ILE A 61 -3.36 -6.99 -2.73
CA ILE A 61 -3.79 -8.30 -3.25
C ILE A 61 -2.63 -9.29 -3.22
N VAL A 62 -1.44 -8.88 -3.65
CA VAL A 62 -0.24 -9.74 -3.62
C VAL A 62 0.07 -10.16 -2.19
N GLU A 63 0.12 -9.20 -1.25
CA GLU A 63 0.43 -9.48 0.15
C GLU A 63 -0.59 -10.45 0.77
N TYR A 64 -1.89 -10.20 0.56
CA TYR A 64 -2.95 -11.09 1.03
C TYR A 64 -2.87 -12.50 0.42
N SER A 65 -2.68 -12.58 -0.89
CA SER A 65 -2.70 -13.85 -1.63
C SER A 65 -1.49 -14.71 -1.28
N LEU A 66 -0.30 -14.12 -1.15
CA LEU A 66 0.89 -14.83 -0.67
C LEU A 66 0.72 -15.32 0.78
N GLY A 67 0.03 -14.54 1.63
CA GLY A 67 -0.33 -14.97 2.97
C GLY A 67 -1.19 -16.24 2.96
N ASN A 68 -2.16 -16.35 2.05
CA ASN A 68 -2.97 -17.56 1.89
C ASN A 68 -2.14 -18.76 1.43
N LEU A 69 -1.21 -18.57 0.49
CA LEU A 69 -0.30 -19.63 0.06
C LEU A 69 0.57 -20.13 1.22
N PHE A 70 1.11 -19.21 2.02
CA PHE A 70 1.89 -19.57 3.21
C PHE A 70 1.05 -20.36 4.21
N LEU A 71 -0.15 -19.87 4.52
CA LEU A 71 -1.08 -20.53 5.44
C LEU A 71 -1.41 -21.94 4.96
N THR A 72 -1.74 -22.08 3.67
CA THR A 72 -2.08 -23.38 3.05
C THR A 72 -0.90 -24.34 3.16
N GLN A 73 0.29 -23.91 2.76
CA GLN A 73 1.49 -24.76 2.74
C GLN A 73 1.96 -25.18 4.14
N THR A 74 1.64 -24.39 5.16
CA THR A 74 2.02 -24.67 6.55
C THR A 74 0.93 -25.36 7.36
N GLY A 75 -0.24 -25.65 6.78
CA GLY A 75 -1.36 -26.27 7.47
C GLY A 75 -1.99 -25.37 8.53
N GLY A 76 -2.10 -24.07 8.26
CA GLY A 76 -2.84 -23.12 9.11
C GLY A 76 -1.98 -22.19 9.97
N ILE A 77 -0.65 -22.16 9.80
CA ILE A 77 0.20 -21.21 10.55
C ILE A 77 -0.08 -19.79 10.07
N THR A 78 -0.22 -18.86 11.02
CA THR A 78 -0.42 -17.44 10.71
C THR A 78 0.76 -16.89 9.90
N PRO A 79 0.52 -16.26 8.73
CA PRO A 79 1.59 -15.67 7.93
C PRO A 79 2.35 -14.58 8.71
N PRO A 80 3.65 -14.39 8.45
CA PRO A 80 4.38 -13.22 8.95
C PRO A 80 3.66 -11.92 8.62
N HIS A 81 3.58 -11.01 9.60
CA HIS A 81 2.87 -9.73 9.44
C HIS A 81 3.52 -8.85 8.35
N LEU A 82 4.85 -8.79 8.32
CA LEU A 82 5.58 -7.99 7.34
C LEU A 82 5.76 -8.77 6.04
N LEU A 83 5.34 -8.19 4.91
CA LEU A 83 5.56 -8.75 3.56
C LEU A 83 7.01 -9.19 3.31
N ARG A 84 7.99 -8.41 3.79
CA ARG A 84 9.41 -8.76 3.65
C ARG A 84 9.71 -10.12 4.29
N ASP A 85 9.18 -10.36 5.49
CA ASP A 85 9.46 -11.56 6.25
C ASP A 85 8.68 -12.75 5.65
N LEU A 86 7.46 -12.52 5.16
CA LEU A 86 6.69 -13.49 4.37
C LEU A 86 7.48 -13.94 3.12
N LEU A 87 8.08 -13.00 2.39
CA LEU A 87 8.91 -13.26 1.21
C LEU A 87 10.28 -13.88 1.52
N MET A 88 10.68 -13.93 2.79
CA MET A 88 11.89 -14.63 3.24
C MET A 88 11.60 -16.04 3.73
N ALA A 89 10.33 -16.45 3.82
CA ALA A 89 9.99 -17.80 4.24
C ALA A 89 10.30 -18.85 3.16
N ASP A 90 11.10 -19.85 3.52
CA ASP A 90 11.43 -20.99 2.65
C ASP A 90 10.19 -21.70 2.12
N THR A 91 9.10 -21.69 2.89
CA THR A 91 7.77 -22.19 2.50
C THR A 91 7.35 -21.68 1.13
N LEU A 92 7.42 -20.36 0.89
CA LEU A 92 6.99 -19.77 -0.38
C LEU A 92 8.03 -19.98 -1.48
N THR A 93 9.33 -20.00 -1.14
CA THR A 93 10.40 -20.32 -2.09
C THR A 93 10.27 -21.74 -2.63
N ASN A 94 9.97 -22.70 -1.77
CA ASN A 94 9.77 -24.10 -2.14
C ASN A 94 8.55 -24.28 -3.07
N LEU A 95 7.48 -23.50 -2.85
CA LEU A 95 6.28 -23.55 -3.67
C LEU A 95 6.46 -22.80 -4.99
N LEU A 96 6.84 -21.51 -4.94
CA LEU A 96 6.84 -20.60 -6.09
C LEU A 96 8.16 -20.60 -6.87
N GLY A 97 9.24 -21.07 -6.26
CA GLY A 97 10.58 -21.08 -6.83
C GLY A 97 11.36 -19.78 -6.59
N GLU A 98 12.69 -19.90 -6.59
CA GLU A 98 13.64 -18.82 -6.30
C GLU A 98 13.44 -17.59 -7.19
N THR A 99 13.25 -17.77 -8.51
CA THR A 99 13.11 -16.65 -9.45
C THR A 99 11.90 -15.78 -9.11
N THR A 100 10.76 -16.38 -8.82
CA THR A 100 9.51 -15.68 -8.49
C THR A 100 9.67 -14.90 -7.19
N ILE A 101 10.20 -15.56 -6.14
CA ILE A 101 10.44 -14.91 -4.84
C ILE A 101 11.47 -13.78 -4.96
N PHE A 102 12.53 -13.98 -5.73
CA PHE A 102 13.53 -12.94 -5.99
C PHE A 102 12.91 -11.70 -6.63
N LEU A 103 12.08 -11.87 -7.68
CA LEU A 103 11.41 -10.76 -8.35
C LEU A 103 10.44 -10.03 -7.40
N LEU A 104 9.66 -10.77 -6.60
CA LEU A 104 8.79 -10.21 -5.56
C LEU A 104 9.59 -9.40 -4.52
N ARG A 105 10.75 -9.90 -4.07
CA ARG A 105 11.60 -9.22 -3.09
C ARG A 105 12.21 -7.94 -3.63
N VAL A 106 12.66 -7.94 -4.88
CA VAL A 106 13.18 -6.75 -5.57
C VAL A 106 12.10 -5.68 -5.69
N LEU A 107 10.87 -6.10 -6.01
CA LEU A 107 9.79 -5.15 -6.26
C LEU A 107 9.10 -4.64 -4.99
N LEU A 108 8.74 -5.52 -4.06
CA LEU A 108 7.83 -5.23 -2.95
C LEU A 108 8.47 -5.32 -1.56
N GLY A 109 9.52 -6.12 -1.41
CA GLY A 109 9.98 -6.58 -0.08
C GLY A 109 11.01 -5.69 0.60
N SER A 110 12.20 -5.56 0.03
CA SER A 110 13.37 -5.01 0.74
C SER A 110 13.59 -3.51 0.46
N PRO A 111 14.05 -2.72 1.44
CA PRO A 111 14.54 -1.35 1.21
C PRO A 111 15.73 -1.28 0.25
N ASN A 112 16.44 -2.40 0.04
CA ASN A 112 17.52 -2.49 -0.96
C ASN A 112 17.00 -2.74 -2.40
N GLY A 113 15.69 -2.94 -2.55
CA GLY A 113 14.99 -3.02 -3.83
C GLY A 113 14.18 -1.75 -4.10
N ILE A 114 13.16 -1.86 -4.96
CA ILE A 114 12.24 -0.75 -5.26
C ILE A 114 11.36 -0.44 -4.06
N ASN A 115 11.00 -1.47 -3.28
CA ASN A 115 10.14 -1.34 -2.11
C ASN A 115 8.79 -0.67 -2.44
N LEU A 116 8.21 -1.02 -3.59
CA LEU A 116 7.07 -0.35 -4.18
C LEU A 116 5.87 -0.33 -3.24
N ARG A 117 5.62 -1.42 -2.50
CA ARG A 117 4.57 -1.53 -1.48
C ARG A 117 4.68 -0.39 -0.47
N ASN A 118 5.84 -0.18 0.14
CA ASN A 118 6.00 0.87 1.15
C ASN A 118 6.00 2.27 0.52
N LEU A 119 6.57 2.43 -0.68
CA LEU A 119 6.55 3.72 -1.37
C LEU A 119 5.12 4.21 -1.61
N VAL A 120 4.26 3.38 -2.21
CA VAL A 120 2.88 3.78 -2.54
C VAL A 120 2.01 3.94 -1.28
N TRP A 121 2.10 3.02 -0.31
CA TRP A 121 1.27 3.05 0.89
C TRP A 121 1.65 4.17 1.88
N HIS A 122 2.86 4.74 1.78
CA HIS A 122 3.24 5.94 2.53
C HIS A 122 3.02 7.24 1.76
N GLY A 123 2.46 7.17 0.54
CA GLY A 123 2.08 8.34 -0.23
C GLY A 123 3.25 9.14 -0.81
N PHE A 124 4.45 8.56 -0.88
CA PHE A 124 5.63 9.23 -1.44
C PHE A 124 5.51 9.58 -2.93
N PRO A 125 5.04 8.68 -3.82
CA PRO A 125 4.90 9.02 -5.22
C PRO A 125 3.60 9.77 -5.52
N SER A 126 3.68 10.71 -6.45
CA SER A 126 2.53 11.27 -7.16
C SER A 126 2.17 10.44 -8.39
N GLU A 127 0.98 10.66 -8.95
CA GLU A 127 0.64 10.09 -10.26
C GLU A 127 1.64 10.59 -11.32
N GLY A 128 2.19 9.67 -12.12
CA GLY A 128 3.25 9.96 -13.10
C GLY A 128 4.67 9.69 -12.61
N ASP A 129 4.91 9.68 -11.30
CA ASP A 129 6.23 9.31 -10.73
C ASP A 129 6.50 7.81 -10.86
N VAL A 130 5.44 7.01 -11.00
CA VAL A 130 5.50 5.55 -11.09
C VAL A 130 5.02 5.08 -12.45
N SER A 131 5.82 4.24 -13.09
CA SER A 131 5.50 3.67 -14.40
C SER A 131 4.34 2.67 -14.32
N TRP A 132 3.38 2.78 -15.24
CA TRP A 132 2.30 1.79 -15.41
C TRP A 132 2.81 0.36 -15.71
N LEU A 133 4.07 0.21 -16.14
CA LEU A 133 4.71 -1.09 -16.32
C LEU A 133 4.74 -1.92 -15.03
N TYR A 134 4.86 -1.28 -13.85
CA TYR A 134 4.79 -1.98 -12.58
C TYR A 134 3.43 -2.63 -12.34
N ARG A 135 2.35 -1.95 -12.77
CA ARG A 135 0.99 -2.49 -12.68
C ARG A 135 0.82 -3.71 -13.57
N ASN A 136 1.30 -3.65 -14.81
CA ASN A 136 1.26 -4.82 -15.71
C ASN A 136 2.08 -5.98 -15.17
N PHE A 137 3.31 -5.70 -14.77
CA PHE A 137 4.20 -6.72 -14.23
C PHE A 137 3.61 -7.45 -13.01
N LEU A 138 2.97 -6.72 -12.09
CA LEU A 138 2.28 -7.33 -10.94
C LEU A 138 1.10 -8.22 -11.36
N VAL A 139 0.30 -7.80 -12.34
CA VAL A 139 -0.80 -8.62 -12.86
C VAL A 139 -0.27 -9.88 -13.54
N ASP A 140 0.76 -9.76 -14.38
CA ASP A 140 1.36 -10.90 -15.07
C ASP A 140 2.05 -11.85 -14.08
N MET A 141 2.64 -11.33 -13.00
CA MET A 141 3.20 -12.13 -11.94
C MET A 141 2.11 -12.92 -11.19
N LEU A 142 0.98 -12.30 -10.85
CA LEU A 142 -0.16 -13.01 -10.25
C LEU A 142 -0.71 -14.09 -11.18
N ASN A 143 -0.81 -13.79 -12.48
CA ASN A 143 -1.25 -14.74 -13.50
C ASN A 143 -0.28 -15.92 -13.64
N SER A 144 1.03 -15.64 -13.67
CA SER A 144 2.08 -16.67 -13.76
C SER A 144 2.11 -17.57 -12.52
N ILE A 145 1.94 -17.00 -11.32
CA ILE A 145 1.80 -17.78 -10.08
C ILE A 145 0.57 -18.68 -10.18
N GLY A 146 -0.57 -18.15 -10.63
CA GLY A 146 -1.81 -18.92 -10.77
C GLY A 146 -1.66 -20.11 -11.71
N GLY A 147 -1.07 -19.91 -12.90
CA GLY A 147 -0.82 -20.99 -13.84
C GLY A 147 0.05 -22.09 -13.24
N LYS A 148 1.09 -21.71 -12.48
CA LYS A 148 1.92 -22.67 -11.75
C LYS A 148 1.15 -23.42 -10.66
N LEU A 149 0.27 -22.76 -9.91
CA LEU A 149 -0.55 -23.41 -8.89
C LEU A 149 -1.53 -24.41 -9.51
N GLU A 150 -2.09 -24.09 -10.67
CA GLU A 150 -2.95 -25.00 -11.44
C GLU A 150 -2.19 -26.23 -11.94
N GLU A 151 -0.96 -26.05 -12.46
CA GLU A 151 -0.08 -27.16 -12.85
C GLU A 151 0.26 -28.11 -11.68
N LEU A 152 0.32 -27.57 -10.46
CA LEU A 152 0.56 -28.32 -9.23
C LEU A 152 -0.71 -28.91 -8.61
N GLU A 153 -1.89 -28.67 -9.22
CA GLU A 153 -3.21 -28.98 -8.63
C GLU A 153 -3.35 -28.43 -7.19
N PHE A 154 -2.73 -27.28 -6.92
CA PHE A 154 -2.65 -26.71 -5.58
C PHE A 154 -3.95 -25.98 -5.20
N VAL A 155 -4.63 -26.46 -4.16
CA VAL A 155 -5.88 -25.86 -3.66
C VAL A 155 -5.54 -24.87 -2.54
N VAL A 156 -5.83 -23.59 -2.76
CA VAL A 156 -5.53 -22.51 -1.81
C VAL A 156 -6.61 -22.43 -0.72
N GLU A 157 -6.18 -22.41 0.54
CA GLU A 157 -7.02 -22.06 1.67
C GLU A 157 -7.04 -20.54 1.88
N PHE A 158 -8.25 -19.98 1.98
CA PHE A 158 -8.42 -18.54 2.14
C PHE A 158 -8.67 -18.19 3.60
N ARG A 159 -7.82 -17.33 4.16
CA ARG A 159 -8.09 -16.70 5.45
C ARG A 159 -9.33 -15.81 5.35
N SER A 160 -10.04 -15.59 6.47
CA SER A 160 -11.19 -14.70 6.50
C SER A 160 -10.75 -13.23 6.40
N CYS A 161 -11.43 -12.44 5.57
CA CYS A 161 -11.33 -10.98 5.63
C CYS A 161 -12.10 -10.45 6.85
N LEU A 162 -11.59 -9.39 7.46
CA LEU A 162 -12.22 -8.79 8.63
C LEU A 162 -13.50 -8.05 8.23
N GLN A 163 -14.61 -8.37 8.89
CA GLN A 163 -15.90 -7.66 8.80
C GLN A 163 -15.97 -6.44 9.73
N ASP A 164 -14.92 -6.20 10.51
CA ASP A 164 -14.87 -5.18 11.57
C ASP A 164 -15.21 -3.77 11.08
N SER A 165 -14.90 -3.45 9.81
CA SER A 165 -15.17 -2.12 9.25
C SER A 165 -16.66 -1.78 9.24
N LYS A 166 -17.54 -2.74 8.90
CA LYS A 166 -18.99 -2.55 8.92
C LYS A 166 -19.52 -2.33 10.34
N LEU A 167 -18.98 -3.08 11.31
CA LEU A 167 -19.31 -2.93 12.72
C LEU A 167 -18.86 -1.55 13.25
N LEU A 168 -17.67 -1.08 12.83
CA LEU A 168 -17.13 0.22 13.20
C LEU A 168 -18.01 1.36 12.68
N VAL A 169 -18.33 1.35 11.38
CA VAL A 169 -19.18 2.38 10.77
C VAL A 169 -20.57 2.41 11.42
N GLY A 170 -21.16 1.24 11.72
CA GLY A 170 -22.45 1.18 12.40
C GLY A 170 -22.44 1.74 13.84
N LYS A 171 -21.30 1.73 14.51
CA LYS A 171 -21.14 2.26 15.88
C LYS A 171 -20.71 3.72 15.92
N MET A 172 -19.96 4.16 14.93
CA MET A 172 -19.57 5.55 14.79
C MET A 172 -20.76 6.30 14.19
N ASN A 173 -21.51 7.03 15.01
CA ASN A 173 -22.62 7.89 14.58
C ASN A 173 -22.07 9.08 13.77
N LEU A 174 -21.48 8.80 12.60
CA LEU A 174 -20.77 9.77 11.78
C LEU A 174 -21.77 10.67 11.05
N PRO A 175 -21.49 11.98 10.96
CA PRO A 175 -22.30 12.88 10.15
C PRO A 175 -22.25 12.48 8.67
N LEU A 176 -23.27 12.89 7.92
CA LEU A 176 -23.26 12.77 6.47
C LEU A 176 -22.05 13.51 5.90
N PHE A 177 -21.29 12.81 5.06
CA PHE A 177 -20.12 13.38 4.40
C PHE A 177 -20.54 14.25 3.21
N ASP A 178 -20.20 15.54 3.26
CA ASP A 178 -20.40 16.47 2.15
C ASP A 178 -19.16 16.50 1.24
N VAL A 179 -19.24 15.77 0.12
CA VAL A 179 -18.16 15.71 -0.87
C VAL A 179 -17.93 17.07 -1.56
N SER A 180 -18.95 17.92 -1.66
CA SER A 180 -18.85 19.22 -2.33
C SER A 180 -18.00 20.17 -1.51
N LEU A 181 -18.20 20.15 -0.18
CA LEU A 181 -17.36 20.90 0.75
C LEU A 181 -15.89 20.48 0.66
N LEU A 182 -15.61 19.17 0.56
CA LEU A 182 -14.23 18.69 0.38
C LEU A 182 -13.65 19.18 -0.96
N GLU A 183 -14.43 19.12 -2.04
CA GLU A 183 -14.00 19.57 -3.37
C GLU A 183 -13.65 21.07 -3.39
N ASP A 184 -14.43 21.91 -2.72
CA ASP A 184 -14.17 23.34 -2.58
C ASP A 184 -12.85 23.60 -1.81
N VAL A 185 -12.63 22.88 -0.71
CA VAL A 185 -11.39 22.99 0.10
C VAL A 185 -10.17 22.55 -0.71
N VAL A 186 -10.25 21.42 -1.41
CA VAL A 186 -9.15 20.89 -2.22
C VAL A 186 -8.81 21.82 -3.39
N THR A 187 -9.82 22.43 -4.00
CA THR A 187 -9.64 23.35 -5.14
C THR A 187 -9.04 24.69 -4.70
N SER A 188 -9.42 25.18 -3.51
CA SER A 188 -8.94 26.45 -2.97
C SER A 188 -7.57 26.37 -2.28
N SER A 189 -7.18 25.19 -1.77
CA SER A 189 -5.91 25.03 -1.04
C SER A 189 -4.70 24.82 -1.97
N SER A 190 -3.59 25.50 -1.68
CA SER A 190 -2.28 25.27 -2.31
C SER A 190 -1.37 24.32 -1.52
N GLU A 191 -1.74 23.95 -0.30
CA GLU A 191 -0.89 23.22 0.65
C GLU A 191 -1.10 21.71 0.62
N ILE A 192 -2.05 21.25 -0.19
CA ILE A 192 -2.50 19.86 -0.25
C ILE A 192 -2.00 19.21 -1.55
N GLN A 193 -1.76 17.90 -1.56
CA GLN A 193 -1.48 17.12 -2.78
C GLN A 193 -2.73 17.05 -3.68
N ARG A 194 -3.10 18.18 -4.29
CA ARG A 194 -4.39 18.41 -4.95
C ARG A 194 -4.78 17.29 -5.92
N ALA A 195 -3.84 16.81 -6.72
CA ALA A 195 -4.10 15.74 -7.69
C ALA A 195 -4.62 14.44 -7.05
N GLY A 196 -4.01 14.01 -5.92
CA GLY A 196 -4.43 12.80 -5.22
C GLY A 196 -5.80 12.94 -4.54
N TRP A 197 -6.09 14.12 -4.00
CA TRP A 197 -7.39 14.42 -3.40
C TRP A 197 -8.51 14.55 -4.43
N LEU A 198 -8.27 15.23 -5.56
CA LEU A 198 -9.22 15.27 -6.67
C LEU A 198 -9.51 13.87 -7.22
N ARG A 199 -8.48 13.00 -7.27
CA ARG A 199 -8.68 11.59 -7.66
C ARG A 199 -9.53 10.84 -6.64
N SER A 200 -9.32 11.08 -5.35
CA SER A 200 -10.12 10.47 -4.27
C SER A 200 -11.59 10.89 -4.36
N ILE A 201 -11.86 12.17 -4.62
CA ILE A 201 -13.20 12.70 -4.86
C ILE A 201 -13.86 12.04 -6.08
N ALA A 202 -13.13 11.88 -7.19
CA ALA A 202 -13.64 11.20 -8.37
C ALA A 202 -14.01 9.74 -8.07
N LEU A 203 -13.14 9.00 -7.38
CA LEU A 203 -13.41 7.62 -6.96
C LEU A 203 -14.63 7.51 -6.04
N TYR A 204 -14.82 8.48 -5.14
CA TYR A 204 -16.01 8.56 -4.28
C TYR A 204 -17.28 8.76 -5.12
N LYS A 205 -17.27 9.72 -6.06
CA LYS A 205 -18.41 10.00 -6.96
C LYS A 205 -18.72 8.83 -7.90
N GLU A 206 -17.72 8.03 -8.26
CA GLU A 206 -17.85 6.80 -9.05
C GLU A 206 -18.25 5.57 -8.20
N GLU A 207 -18.55 5.75 -6.91
CA GLU A 207 -18.88 4.69 -5.95
C GLU A 207 -17.79 3.61 -5.80
N GLN A 208 -16.54 3.94 -6.17
CA GLN A 208 -15.38 3.07 -6.00
C GLN A 208 -14.77 3.24 -4.60
N PHE A 209 -15.56 2.96 -3.56
CA PHE A 209 -15.19 3.27 -2.18
C PHE A 209 -13.89 2.60 -1.71
N TYR A 210 -13.66 1.32 -2.08
CA TYR A 210 -12.41 0.64 -1.72
C TYR A 210 -11.17 1.36 -2.29
N CYS A 211 -11.21 1.70 -3.58
CA CYS A 211 -10.16 2.45 -4.25
C CYS A 211 -10.03 3.86 -3.67
N CYS A 212 -11.14 4.51 -3.34
CA CYS A 212 -11.17 5.82 -2.68
C CYS A 212 -10.42 5.78 -1.35
N VAL A 213 -10.71 4.83 -0.47
CA VAL A 213 -10.02 4.70 0.82
C VAL A 213 -8.54 4.35 0.62
N CYS A 214 -8.21 3.49 -0.34
CA CYS A 214 -6.81 3.20 -0.69
C CYS A 214 -6.04 4.46 -1.08
N MET A 215 -6.70 5.44 -1.73
CA MET A 215 -6.10 6.71 -2.09
C MET A 215 -6.08 7.70 -0.92
N VAL A 216 -7.17 7.85 -0.16
CA VAL A 216 -7.28 8.84 0.92
C VAL A 216 -6.26 8.61 2.03
N LEU A 217 -6.02 7.36 2.45
CA LEU A 217 -5.14 7.09 3.60
C LEU A 217 -3.68 7.50 3.36
N PRO A 218 -3.03 7.14 2.22
CA PRO A 218 -1.70 7.66 1.90
C PRO A 218 -1.65 9.18 1.76
N GLN A 219 -2.71 9.84 1.25
CA GLN A 219 -2.77 11.30 1.16
C GLN A 219 -2.80 11.96 2.54
N LEU A 220 -3.56 11.38 3.48
CA LEU A 220 -3.58 11.81 4.87
C LEU A 220 -2.20 11.63 5.54
N GLU A 221 -1.55 10.48 5.34
CA GLU A 221 -0.18 10.25 5.83
C GLU A 221 0.80 11.30 5.31
N MET A 222 0.76 11.59 4.00
CA MET A 222 1.66 12.57 3.40
C MET A 222 1.37 14.00 3.89
N PHE A 223 0.10 14.38 4.00
CA PHE A 223 -0.31 15.67 4.56
C PHE A 223 0.24 15.87 5.98
N LEU A 224 0.09 14.87 6.86
CA LEU A 224 0.63 14.91 8.21
C LEU A 224 2.16 15.04 8.23
N ARG A 225 2.86 14.33 7.33
CA ARG A 225 4.33 14.42 7.22
C ARG A 225 4.79 15.79 6.74
N ILE A 226 4.10 16.39 5.78
CA ILE A 226 4.43 17.75 5.30
C ILE A 226 4.23 18.76 6.43
N LEU A 227 3.10 18.68 7.14
CA LEU A 227 2.83 19.58 8.25
C LEU A 227 3.88 19.44 9.35
N TYR A 228 4.14 18.21 9.81
CA TYR A 228 5.18 17.95 10.81
C TYR A 228 6.56 18.44 10.32
N GLY A 229 6.93 18.12 9.07
CA GLY A 229 8.17 18.57 8.46
C GLY A 229 8.31 20.10 8.45
N GLY A 230 7.22 20.82 8.13
CA GLY A 230 7.17 22.28 8.17
C GLY A 230 7.32 22.85 9.57
N LEU A 231 6.71 22.23 10.59
CA LEU A 231 6.80 22.68 11.98
C LEU A 231 8.21 22.57 12.55
N TYR A 232 8.95 21.52 12.17
CA TYR A 232 10.26 21.22 12.75
C TYR A 232 11.43 21.40 11.77
N GLY A 233 11.19 21.93 10.58
CA GLY A 233 12.22 22.11 9.55
C GLY A 233 12.84 20.79 9.08
N ARG A 234 12.07 19.69 9.10
CA ARG A 234 12.53 18.35 8.71
C ARG A 234 12.06 18.01 7.30
N ASP A 235 12.90 17.29 6.56
CA ASP A 235 12.55 16.81 5.22
C ASP A 235 11.51 15.69 5.33
N PHE A 236 10.38 15.85 4.64
CA PHE A 236 9.28 14.89 4.64
C PHE A 236 9.41 13.82 3.55
N ARG A 237 10.38 13.96 2.63
CA ARG A 237 10.56 13.04 1.50
C ARG A 237 11.29 11.76 1.92
N ALA A 238 10.98 10.65 1.25
CA ALA A 238 11.78 9.45 1.35
C ALA A 238 13.14 9.65 0.65
N LYS A 239 14.23 9.30 1.35
CA LYS A 239 15.60 9.29 0.81
C LYS A 239 16.22 7.92 1.02
N ILE A 240 17.16 7.56 0.15
CA ILE A 240 17.80 6.24 0.15
C ILE A 240 18.66 6.01 1.40
N ASP A 241 19.24 7.09 1.95
CA ASP A 241 20.25 7.07 3.01
C ASP A 241 19.77 7.68 4.33
N GLN A 242 18.48 8.03 4.45
CA GLN A 242 17.92 8.69 5.63
C GLN A 242 16.57 8.10 6.02
N TYR A 243 16.31 8.04 7.33
CA TYR A 243 14.98 7.72 7.83
C TYR A 243 14.02 8.87 7.51
N TYR A 244 12.80 8.51 7.10
CA TYR A 244 11.72 9.46 6.91
C TYR A 244 10.92 9.63 8.22
N ILE A 245 10.15 10.71 8.33
CA ILE A 245 9.24 10.96 9.46
C ILE A 245 8.15 9.88 9.48
N ILE A 246 8.07 9.06 10.53
CA ILE A 246 7.05 8.01 10.68
C ILE A 246 5.83 8.52 11.46
N MET A 247 4.70 7.83 11.35
CA MET A 247 3.45 8.23 12.02
C MET A 247 3.58 8.25 13.55
N ASP A 248 4.32 7.31 14.14
CA ASP A 248 4.52 7.25 15.60
C ASP A 248 5.11 8.57 16.12
N THR A 249 6.13 9.09 15.43
CA THR A 249 6.75 10.40 15.75
C THR A 249 5.78 11.58 15.61
N ILE A 250 4.81 11.50 14.68
CA ILE A 250 3.83 12.56 14.47
C ILE A 250 2.80 12.60 15.61
N PHE A 251 2.43 11.43 16.13
CA PHE A 251 1.39 11.27 17.15
C PHE A 251 1.90 11.25 18.60
N GLU A 252 3.22 11.20 18.81
CA GLU A 252 3.82 11.35 20.14
C GLU A 252 3.45 12.70 20.76
N GLU A 253 3.05 12.70 22.04
CA GLU A 253 2.68 13.93 22.75
C GLU A 253 3.87 14.86 22.99
N PHE A 254 5.07 14.29 23.16
CA PHE A 254 6.30 15.01 23.43
C PHE A 254 7.38 14.59 22.44
N GLU A 255 8.22 15.55 22.02
CA GLU A 255 9.35 15.22 21.16
C GLU A 255 10.42 14.42 21.91
N ALA A 256 10.89 13.33 21.30
CA ALA A 256 11.91 12.45 21.89
C ALA A 256 13.26 13.13 22.24
N VAL A 257 13.60 14.27 21.64
CA VAL A 257 14.89 14.95 21.84
C VAL A 257 14.78 16.15 22.76
N THR A 258 13.78 17.00 22.56
CA THR A 258 13.64 18.27 23.29
C THR A 258 12.76 18.12 24.54
N GLU A 259 12.00 17.02 24.64
CA GLU A 259 10.92 16.80 25.62
C GLU A 259 9.85 17.91 25.61
N ALA A 260 9.89 18.79 24.60
CA ALA A 260 8.87 19.81 24.42
C ALA A 260 7.58 19.15 23.91
N ARG A 261 6.45 19.76 24.26
CA ARG A 261 5.15 19.32 23.73
C ARG A 261 5.16 19.38 22.22
N ASN A 262 4.70 18.31 21.59
CA ASN A 262 4.63 18.23 20.14
C ASN A 262 3.64 19.27 19.59
N ARG A 263 4.15 20.17 18.74
CA ARG A 263 3.43 21.27 18.09
C ARG A 263 2.28 20.82 17.19
N MET A 264 2.20 19.54 16.82
CA MET A 264 1.01 18.99 16.15
C MET A 264 -0.26 19.20 17.00
N HIS A 265 -0.14 19.16 18.33
CA HIS A 265 -1.25 19.42 19.27
C HIS A 265 -1.68 20.90 19.34
N ASP A 266 -0.89 21.82 18.76
CA ASP A 266 -1.28 23.23 18.64
C ASP A 266 -2.11 23.48 17.38
N TYR A 267 -1.97 22.62 16.36
CA TYR A 267 -2.65 22.76 15.06
C TYR A 267 -3.96 21.96 14.99
N PHE A 268 -4.01 20.79 15.62
CA PHE A 268 -5.19 19.94 15.61
C PHE A 268 -5.94 19.99 16.93
N ARG A 269 -7.27 19.90 16.85
CA ARG A 269 -8.07 19.49 18.00
C ARG A 269 -7.69 18.07 18.40
N ILE A 270 -7.61 17.81 19.70
CA ILE A 270 -7.14 16.53 20.25
C ILE A 270 -7.97 15.35 19.75
N ASP A 271 -9.29 15.50 19.65
CA ASP A 271 -10.21 14.46 19.19
C ASP A 271 -9.99 14.09 17.71
N LEU A 272 -9.61 15.06 16.88
CA LEU A 272 -9.24 14.80 15.49
C LEU A 272 -7.91 14.06 15.40
N LEU A 273 -6.92 14.45 16.20
CA LEU A 273 -5.61 13.79 16.22
C LEU A 273 -5.71 12.34 16.73
N GLU A 274 -6.52 12.09 17.77
CA GLU A 274 -6.84 10.75 18.26
C GLU A 274 -7.55 9.90 17.20
N ALA A 275 -8.53 10.47 16.48
CA ALA A 275 -9.20 9.77 15.39
C ALA A 275 -8.22 9.40 14.25
N MET A 276 -7.28 10.29 13.90
CA MET A 276 -6.24 10.00 12.92
C MET A 276 -5.29 8.91 13.42
N TYR A 277 -4.92 8.92 14.70
CA TYR A 277 -4.11 7.88 15.33
C TYR A 277 -4.82 6.52 15.26
N ASP A 278 -6.11 6.45 15.58
CA ASP A 278 -6.92 5.22 15.51
C ASP A 278 -6.99 4.62 14.09
N LEU A 279 -7.07 5.49 13.08
CA LEU A 279 -7.12 5.08 11.67
C LEU A 279 -5.75 4.58 11.16
N LEU A 280 -4.66 5.26 11.54
CA LEU A 280 -3.35 5.10 10.91
C LEU A 280 -2.37 4.23 11.72
N SER A 281 -2.40 4.27 13.06
CA SER A 281 -1.28 3.78 13.91
C SER A 281 -1.68 3.00 15.15
N ALA A 282 -2.91 3.12 15.67
CA ALA A 282 -3.29 2.52 16.94
C ALA A 282 -3.21 0.98 16.90
N ILE A 283 -2.18 0.39 17.52
CA ILE A 283 -1.90 -1.07 17.50
C ILE A 283 -3.08 -1.91 18.02
N ARG A 284 -3.85 -1.37 18.97
CA ARG A 284 -5.06 -2.01 19.54
C ARG A 284 -6.37 -1.42 19.02
N GLY A 285 -6.30 -0.48 18.09
CA GLY A 285 -7.45 0.21 17.50
C GLY A 285 -7.96 -0.46 16.22
N PRO A 286 -8.80 0.26 15.44
CA PRO A 286 -9.36 -0.22 14.18
C PRO A 286 -8.29 -0.67 13.17
N ARG A 287 -7.14 0.00 13.14
CA ARG A 287 -6.00 -0.25 12.23
C ARG A 287 -6.42 -0.30 10.76
N LEU A 288 -7.31 0.60 10.34
CA LEU A 288 -7.89 0.56 9.00
C LEU A 288 -6.80 0.61 7.93
N ARG A 289 -5.82 1.50 8.08
CA ARG A 289 -4.69 1.63 7.15
C ARG A 289 -3.91 0.32 7.03
N ASP A 290 -3.55 -0.28 8.16
CA ASP A 290 -2.78 -1.51 8.20
C ASP A 290 -3.55 -2.63 7.50
N LYS A 291 -4.77 -2.92 7.95
CA LYS A 291 -5.66 -3.96 7.40
C LYS A 291 -5.90 -3.78 5.90
N LEU A 292 -6.13 -2.54 5.45
CA LEU A 292 -6.33 -2.24 4.03
C LEU A 292 -5.07 -2.54 3.21
N SER A 293 -3.90 -2.11 3.69
CA SER A 293 -2.62 -2.33 3.01
C SER A 293 -2.19 -3.81 2.96
N HIS A 294 -2.65 -4.62 3.90
CA HIS A 294 -2.47 -6.08 3.91
C HIS A 294 -3.56 -6.83 3.14
N GLY A 295 -4.51 -6.11 2.52
CA GLY A 295 -5.62 -6.68 1.76
C GLY A 295 -6.62 -7.46 2.61
N GLU A 296 -6.71 -7.18 3.91
CA GLU A 296 -7.55 -7.92 4.88
C GLU A 296 -9.02 -7.46 4.92
N LEU A 297 -9.37 -6.44 4.13
CA LEU A 297 -10.72 -5.89 4.07
C LEU A 297 -11.44 -6.36 2.80
N GLN A 298 -12.76 -6.51 2.89
CA GLN A 298 -13.62 -6.76 1.73
C GLN A 298 -13.94 -5.45 1.01
N SER A 299 -14.22 -5.53 -0.29
CA SER A 299 -14.62 -4.39 -1.13
C SER A 299 -16.09 -3.97 -0.95
N THR A 300 -16.92 -4.83 -0.35
CA THR A 300 -18.37 -4.68 -0.17
C THR A 300 -18.76 -4.22 1.23
#